data_AF-A0A3C7VWP9-F1
#
_entry.id   AF-A0A3C7VWP9-F1
#
_cell.length_a   1.000
_cell.length_b   1.000
_cell.length_c   1.000
_cell.angle_alpha   90.00
_cell.angle_beta   90.00
_cell.angle_gamma   90.00
#
_symmetry.space_group_name_H-M   'P 1'
#
loop_
_entity.id
_entity.type
_entity.pdbx_description
1 polymer ?
#
loop_
_entity_poly.entity_id
_entity_poly.type
_entity_poly.pdbx_seq_one_letter_code
_entity_poly.pdbx_strand_id
1 'polypeptide(L)' 'PMVGTFYRSPSPSSSPFIEVGATVKEGDVLCIVEAMKMMNQI' A
#
# COMPACT_ATOMS: atom_id res chain seq x y z
N PRO A 1 9.09 -8.54 7.24
CA PRO A 1 7.67 -8.88 7.50
C PRO A 1 7.16 -8.18 8.76
N MET A 2 6.45 -7.07 8.60
CA MET A 2 5.82 -6.35 9.71
C MET A 2 4.39 -6.85 9.92
N VAL A 3 3.95 -6.93 11.18
CA VAL A 3 2.55 -7.17 11.53
C VAL A 3 1.84 -5.83 11.57
N GLY A 4 0.75 -5.70 10.83
CA GLY A 4 0.03 -4.43 10.70
C GLY A 4 -1.25 -4.56 9.89
N THR A 5 -1.94 -3.43 9.72
CA THR A 5 -3.15 -3.30 8.91
C THR A 5 -2.75 -3.00 7.47
N PHE A 6 -3.23 -3.81 6.52
CA PHE A 6 -2.95 -3.63 5.10
C PHE A 6 -3.99 -2.70 4.44
N TYR A 7 -3.49 -1.72 3.70
CA TYR A 7 -4.28 -0.77 2.91
C TYR A 7 -3.85 -0.80 1.44
N ARG A 8 -4.82 -0.96 0.56
CA ARG A 8 -4.62 -0.94 -0.90
C ARG A 8 -4.63 0.47 -1.49
N SER A 9 -5.14 1.44 -0.73
CA SER A 9 -5.30 2.83 -1.13
C SER A 9 -4.71 3.75 -0.05
N PRO A 10 -4.22 4.94 -0.42
CA PRO A 10 -3.71 5.92 0.55
C PRO A 10 -4.81 6.51 1.44
N SER A 11 -6.07 6.46 1.01
CA SER A 11 -7.23 6.89 1.78
C SER A 11 -8.49 6.13 1.36
N PRO A 12 -9.57 6.14 2.16
CA PRO A 12 -10.79 5.38 1.87
C PRO A 12 -11.49 5.78 0.57
N SER A 13 -11.33 7.03 0.17
CA SER A 13 -11.95 7.60 -1.03
C SER A 13 -11.00 7.64 -2.24
N SER A 14 -9.73 7.24 -2.05
CA SER A 14 -8.74 7.23 -3.13
C SER A 14 -8.69 5.89 -3.84
N SER A 15 -8.36 5.94 -5.13
CA SER A 15 -8.04 4.77 -5.92
C SER A 15 -6.89 3.97 -5.29
N PRO A 16 -6.88 2.64 -5.49
CA PRO A 16 -5.79 1.79 -5.04
C PRO A 16 -4.48 2.17 -5.74
N PHE A 17 -3.36 1.90 -5.08
CA PHE A 17 -2.03 2.15 -5.64
C PHE A 17 -1.77 1.36 -6.93
N ILE A 18 -2.35 0.16 -7.01
CA ILE A 18 -2.12 -0.83 -8.08
C ILE A 18 -3.41 -1.63 -8.27
N GLU A 19 -3.73 -1.92 -9.53
CA GLU A 19 -4.81 -2.83 -9.92
C GLU A 19 -4.26 -4.14 -10.48
N VAL A 20 -5.07 -5.20 -10.43
CA VAL A 20 -4.67 -6.52 -10.94
C VAL A 20 -4.38 -6.43 -12.43
N GLY A 21 -3.15 -6.80 -12.82
CA GLY A 21 -2.69 -6.75 -14.21
C GLY A 21 -1.90 -5.49 -14.57
N ALA A 22 -1.72 -4.53 -13.66
CA ALA A 22 -0.80 -3.42 -13.91
C ALA A 22 0.67 -3.86 -13.77
N THR A 23 1.52 -3.30 -14.62
CA THR A 23 2.96 -3.51 -14.59
C THR A 23 3.60 -2.64 -13.53
N VAL A 24 4.33 -3.25 -12.59
CA VAL A 24 5.02 -2.57 -11.49
C VAL A 24 6.53 -2.53 -11.72
N LYS A 25 7.19 -1.49 -11.23
CA LYS A 25 8.65 -1.31 -11.28
C LYS A 25 9.22 -1.19 -9.87
N GLU A 26 10.54 -1.40 -9.75
CA GLU A 26 11.25 -1.16 -8.51
C GLU A 26 11.09 0.32 -8.09
N GLY A 27 10.58 0.54 -6.88
CA GLY A 27 10.27 1.86 -6.35
C GLY A 27 8.80 2.27 -6.42
N ASP A 28 7.95 1.50 -7.11
CA ASP A 28 6.51 1.74 -7.11
C ASP A 28 5.90 1.31 -5.77
N VAL A 29 5.06 2.18 -5.20
CA VAL A 29 4.31 1.87 -3.99
C VAL A 29 3.13 0.99 -4.38
N LEU A 30 3.07 -0.20 -3.79
CA LEU A 30 2.03 -1.20 -4.01
C LEU A 30 0.94 -1.13 -2.95
N CYS A 31 1.32 -0.84 -1.71
CA CYS A 31 0.38 -0.81 -0.58
C CYS A 31 0.94 -0.03 0.60
N ILE A 32 0.06 0.23 1.57
CA ILE A 32 0.47 0.72 2.88
C ILE A 32 0.26 -0.39 3.91
N VAL A 33 1.25 -0.59 4.77
CA VAL A 33 1.11 -1.38 5.99
C VAL A 33 1.19 -0.44 7.18
N GLU A 34 0.09 -0.32 7.91
CA GLU A 34 0.01 0.44 9.15
C GLU A 34 0.45 -0.43 10.32
N ALA A 35 1.51 -0.04 11.02
CA ALA A 35 1.98 -0.75 12.21
C ALA A 35 2.22 0.26 13.33
N MET A 36 1.50 0.11 14.44
CA MET A 36 1.64 0.97 15.63
C MET A 36 1.55 2.47 15.30
N LYS A 37 0.57 2.88 14.47
CA LYS A 37 0.37 4.26 13.97
C LYS A 37 1.41 4.76 12.95
N MET A 38 2.36 3.93 12.51
CA MET A 38 3.26 4.26 11.40
C MET A 38 2.70 3.72 10.09
N MET A 39 2.64 4.57 9.07
CA MET A 39 2.20 4.20 7.72
C MET A 39 3.41 3.88 6.84
N ASN A 40 3.70 2.59 6.65
CA ASN A 40 4.81 2.16 5.81
C ASN A 40 4.35 1.92 4.38
N GLN A 41 4.93 2.63 3.43
CA GLN A 41 4.69 2.42 2.00
C GLN A 41 5.61 1.29 1.52
N ILE A 42 5.01 0.27 0.91
CA ILE A 42 5.67 -0.94 0.42
C ILE A 42 5.51 -1.02 -1.08
#